data_AF-A0A4Y3RES4-F1
#
_entry.id   AF-A0A4Y3RES4-F1
#
_cell.length_a   1.000
_cell.length_b   1.000
_cell.length_c   1.000
_cell.angle_alpha   90.00
_cell.angle_beta   90.00
_cell.angle_gamma   90.00
#
_symmetry.space_group_name_H-M   'P 1'
#
loop_
_entity.id
_entity.type
_entity.pdbx_description
1 polymer ?
#
loop_
_entity_poly.entity_id
_entity_poly.type
_entity_poly.pdbx_seq_one_letter_code
_entity_poly.pdbx_strand_id
1 'polypeptide(L)'
;MHLQENEGHDEREDGLRGRLVRAGVELVNAEGAQALSLREIARRAGVSHGAPRRYFPTHLDLLSAIARQGFAELTDRLAEEDREDAGPRERIAILARVYLAYAETRRGMYELMFRHDLLESGRLGLRETSLPLFAHLTALVARATDPGPGPNPTGDAAARAGVASPGDAALSADMASTGDTALSSGMASPGGAALRAGALWANLHGIAQLWHWGSLRLATRATDPAPLLAAALDAHLGPVEAAP
;
A
#
# COMPACT_ATOMS: atom_id res chain seq x y z
N MET A 1 10.29 5.50 -41.85
CA MET A 1 8.83 5.61 -41.78
C MET A 1 8.27 4.26 -41.36
N HIS A 2 8.26 3.93 -40.06
CA HIS A 2 7.57 2.76 -39.47
C HIS A 2 7.66 2.82 -37.93
N LEU A 3 6.98 3.78 -37.31
CA LEU A 3 6.85 3.87 -35.84
C LEU A 3 5.45 4.38 -35.39
N GLN A 4 4.40 4.20 -36.20
CA GLN A 4 3.05 4.72 -35.89
C GLN A 4 1.94 3.66 -35.77
N GLU A 5 2.27 2.37 -35.71
CA GLU A 5 1.24 1.31 -35.63
C GLU A 5 1.04 0.72 -34.23
N ASN A 6 1.83 1.12 -33.22
CA ASN A 6 1.75 0.50 -31.89
C ASN A 6 0.84 1.23 -30.87
N GLU A 7 0.52 2.51 -31.08
CA GLU A 7 -0.30 3.30 -30.15
C GLU A 7 -1.82 3.03 -30.29
N GLY A 8 -2.26 2.54 -31.45
CA GLY A 8 -3.69 2.26 -31.71
C GLY A 8 -4.20 0.88 -31.25
N HIS A 9 -3.33 0.00 -30.73
CA HIS A 9 -3.74 -1.30 -30.18
C HIS A 9 -4.10 -1.18 -28.69
N ASP A 10 -3.37 -0.34 -27.95
CA ASP A 10 -3.53 -0.12 -26.50
C ASP A 10 -4.87 0.58 -26.17
N GLU A 11 -5.29 1.57 -26.95
CA GLU A 11 -6.59 2.26 -26.77
C GLU A 11 -7.81 1.35 -27.05
N ARG A 12 -7.64 0.30 -27.86
CA ARG A 12 -8.70 -0.68 -28.16
C ARG A 12 -8.71 -1.86 -27.19
N GLU A 13 -7.57 -2.20 -26.60
CA GLU A 13 -7.47 -3.13 -25.46
C GLU A 13 -8.13 -2.57 -24.19
N ASP A 14 -8.22 -1.24 -24.07
CA ASP A 14 -9.02 -0.56 -23.06
C ASP A 14 -10.56 -0.68 -23.29
N GLY A 15 -10.95 -1.35 -24.38
CA GLY A 15 -12.31 -1.63 -24.82
C GLY A 15 -13.15 -2.45 -23.83
N LEU A 16 -13.60 -3.64 -24.22
CA LEU A 16 -14.50 -4.43 -23.36
C LEU A 16 -13.85 -4.85 -22.04
N ARG A 17 -12.54 -5.15 -22.05
CA ARG A 17 -11.79 -5.49 -20.85
C ARG A 17 -11.84 -4.34 -19.82
N GLY A 18 -11.54 -3.12 -20.25
CA GLY A 18 -11.62 -1.92 -19.41
C GLY A 18 -13.03 -1.65 -18.91
N ARG A 19 -14.07 -1.79 -19.76
CA ARG A 19 -15.47 -1.65 -19.33
C ARG A 19 -15.88 -2.63 -18.24
N LEU A 20 -15.45 -3.88 -18.32
CA LEU A 20 -15.74 -4.89 -17.29
C LEU A 20 -15.07 -4.54 -15.96
N VAL A 21 -13.82 -4.08 -16.01
CA VAL A 21 -13.10 -3.64 -14.80
C VAL A 21 -13.77 -2.40 -14.20
N ARG A 22 -14.10 -1.38 -15.00
CA ARG A 22 -14.81 -0.17 -14.53
C ARG A 22 -16.16 -0.51 -13.89
N ALA A 23 -16.97 -1.35 -14.55
CA ALA A 23 -18.24 -1.81 -13.98
C ALA A 23 -18.06 -2.57 -12.66
N GLY A 24 -16.97 -3.34 -12.52
CA GLY A 24 -16.59 -4.00 -11.28
C GLY A 24 -16.16 -3.02 -10.18
N VAL A 25 -15.37 -1.99 -10.52
CA VAL A 25 -14.96 -0.92 -9.60
C VAL A 25 -16.19 -0.14 -9.10
N GLU A 26 -17.10 0.24 -9.99
CA GLU A 26 -18.35 0.90 -9.63
C GLU A 26 -19.20 0.04 -8.71
N LEU A 27 -19.33 -1.26 -9.03
CA LEU A 27 -20.10 -2.20 -8.25
C LEU A 27 -19.54 -2.40 -6.84
N VAL A 28 -18.23 -2.61 -6.71
CA VAL A 28 -17.61 -2.85 -5.40
C VAL A 28 -17.68 -1.61 -4.50
N ASN A 29 -17.57 -0.41 -5.08
CA ASN A 29 -17.70 0.84 -4.35
C ASN A 29 -19.14 1.08 -3.89
N ALA A 30 -20.14 0.68 -4.68
CA ALA A 30 -21.55 0.91 -4.37
C ALA A 30 -22.14 -0.14 -3.42
N GLU A 31 -21.82 -1.42 -3.61
CA GLU A 31 -22.51 -2.53 -2.95
C GLU A 31 -21.58 -3.48 -2.18
N GLY A 32 -20.26 -3.27 -2.21
CA GLY A 32 -19.30 -4.11 -1.52
C GLY A 32 -18.80 -5.32 -2.31
N ALA A 33 -17.77 -5.98 -1.78
CA ALA A 33 -17.06 -7.07 -2.45
C ALA A 33 -17.94 -8.29 -2.73
N GLN A 34 -18.95 -8.54 -1.89
CA GLN A 34 -19.90 -9.64 -2.03
C GLN A 34 -20.80 -9.53 -3.27
N ALA A 35 -20.98 -8.32 -3.82
CA ALA A 35 -21.82 -8.11 -5.00
C ALA A 35 -21.09 -8.48 -6.31
N LEU A 36 -19.77 -8.65 -6.27
CA LEU A 36 -18.95 -8.93 -7.44
C LEU A 36 -19.18 -10.35 -7.95
N SER A 37 -20.02 -10.46 -8.99
CA SER A 37 -20.18 -11.68 -9.76
C SER A 37 -19.98 -11.41 -11.25
N LEU A 38 -19.49 -12.40 -11.99
CA LEU A 38 -19.34 -12.31 -13.46
C LEU A 38 -20.62 -11.84 -14.15
N ARG A 39 -21.77 -12.37 -13.72
CA ARG A 39 -23.07 -12.02 -14.29
C ARG A 39 -23.39 -10.54 -14.05
N GLU A 40 -23.22 -10.08 -12.82
CA GLU A 40 -23.60 -8.73 -12.45
C GLU A 40 -22.69 -7.68 -13.08
N ILE A 41 -21.39 -7.99 -13.16
CA ILE A 41 -20.42 -7.14 -13.86
C ILE A 41 -20.72 -7.09 -15.36
N ALA A 42 -21.02 -8.23 -15.99
CA ALA A 42 -21.40 -8.27 -17.40
C ALA A 42 -22.68 -7.45 -17.68
N ARG A 43 -23.69 -7.59 -16.81
CA ARG A 43 -24.94 -6.85 -16.88
C ARG A 43 -24.70 -5.34 -16.81
N ARG A 44 -23.91 -4.87 -15.85
CA ARG A 44 -23.55 -3.45 -15.71
C ARG A 44 -22.71 -2.93 -16.87
N ALA A 45 -21.78 -3.74 -17.36
CA ALA A 45 -20.96 -3.39 -18.52
C ALA A 45 -21.73 -3.42 -19.86
N GLY A 46 -23.03 -3.77 -19.86
CA GLY A 46 -23.88 -3.79 -21.04
C GLY A 46 -23.51 -4.87 -22.05
N VAL A 47 -22.98 -6.00 -21.58
CA VAL A 47 -22.51 -7.09 -22.46
C VAL A 47 -23.18 -8.43 -22.16
N SER A 48 -23.05 -9.35 -23.11
CA SER A 48 -23.55 -10.71 -22.93
C SER A 48 -22.80 -11.45 -21.83
N HIS A 49 -23.50 -12.36 -21.15
CA HIS A 49 -22.99 -13.13 -20.01
C HIS A 49 -21.70 -13.93 -20.32
N GLY A 50 -21.49 -14.33 -21.58
CA GLY A 50 -20.31 -15.08 -22.01
C GLY A 50 -19.11 -14.21 -22.35
N ALA A 51 -19.29 -12.89 -22.52
CA ALA A 51 -18.25 -11.99 -22.97
C ALA A 51 -17.05 -11.87 -22.00
N PRO A 52 -17.23 -11.83 -20.66
CA PRO A 52 -16.10 -11.70 -19.73
C PRO A 52 -15.07 -12.81 -19.85
N ARG A 53 -15.50 -14.06 -20.11
CA ARG A 53 -14.62 -15.24 -20.16
C ARG A 53 -13.55 -15.18 -21.25
N ARG A 54 -13.75 -14.34 -22.28
CA ARG A 54 -12.76 -14.11 -23.34
C ARG A 54 -11.55 -13.29 -22.85
N TYR A 55 -11.74 -12.44 -21.85
CA TYR A 55 -10.71 -11.54 -21.31
C TYR A 55 -10.23 -11.95 -19.93
N PHE A 56 -11.12 -12.58 -19.16
CA PHE A 56 -10.88 -13.05 -17.80
C PHE A 56 -11.29 -14.53 -17.74
N PRO A 57 -10.35 -15.46 -17.99
CA PRO A 57 -10.64 -16.89 -18.03
C PRO A 57 -11.36 -17.42 -16.78
N THR A 58 -11.00 -16.86 -15.62
CA THR A 58 -11.62 -17.14 -14.33
C THR A 58 -12.23 -15.89 -13.71
N HIS A 59 -13.16 -16.07 -12.78
CA HIS A 59 -13.67 -14.96 -11.97
C HIS A 59 -12.53 -14.28 -11.19
N LEU A 60 -11.57 -15.06 -10.71
CA LEU A 60 -10.42 -14.59 -9.98
C LEU A 60 -9.52 -13.66 -10.82
N ASP A 61 -9.42 -13.89 -12.13
CA ASP A 61 -8.71 -12.98 -13.05
C ASP A 61 -9.37 -11.61 -13.10
N LEU A 62 -10.70 -11.57 -13.20
CA LEU A 62 -11.46 -10.32 -13.20
C LEU A 62 -11.34 -9.59 -11.86
N LEU A 63 -11.51 -10.31 -10.76
CA LEU A 63 -11.40 -9.74 -9.42
C LEU A 63 -9.99 -9.20 -9.15
N SER A 64 -8.95 -9.90 -9.61
CA SER A 64 -7.57 -9.43 -9.50
C SER A 64 -7.36 -8.15 -10.31
N ALA A 65 -7.94 -8.05 -11.51
CA ALA A 65 -7.86 -6.84 -12.32
C ALA A 65 -8.57 -5.64 -11.67
N ILE A 66 -9.71 -5.87 -11.02
CA ILE A 66 -10.44 -4.84 -10.25
C ILE A 66 -9.62 -4.42 -9.03
N ALA A 67 -9.11 -5.37 -8.25
CA ALA A 67 -8.28 -5.09 -7.08
C ALA A 67 -6.99 -4.32 -7.44
N ARG A 68 -6.37 -4.60 -8.59
CA ARG A 68 -5.23 -3.81 -9.10
C ARG A 68 -5.59 -2.33 -9.31
N GLN A 69 -6.82 -2.01 -9.72
CA GLN A 69 -7.28 -0.61 -9.79
C GLN A 69 -7.36 0.02 -8.40
N GLY A 70 -7.80 -0.73 -7.39
CA GLY A 70 -7.78 -0.27 -5.99
C GLY A 70 -6.37 0.01 -5.46
N PHE A 71 -5.41 -0.86 -5.78
CA PHE A 71 -4.00 -0.62 -5.42
C PHE A 71 -3.42 0.60 -6.14
N ALA A 72 -3.72 0.79 -7.43
CA ALA A 72 -3.31 1.97 -8.18
C ALA A 72 -3.89 3.25 -7.55
N GLU A 73 -5.20 3.29 -7.29
CA GLU A 73 -5.85 4.44 -6.67
C GLU A 73 -5.28 4.77 -5.29
N LEU A 74 -5.02 3.76 -4.45
CA LEU A 74 -4.39 3.96 -3.15
C LEU A 74 -2.95 4.50 -3.28
N THR A 75 -2.19 3.98 -4.25
CA THR A 75 -0.82 4.42 -4.53
C THR A 75 -0.80 5.89 -4.94
N ASP A 76 -1.69 6.29 -5.84
CA ASP A 76 -1.80 7.68 -6.31
C ASP A 76 -2.12 8.63 -5.15
N ARG A 77 -3.10 8.28 -4.30
CA ARG A 77 -3.46 9.09 -3.11
C ARG A 77 -2.32 9.21 -2.11
N LEU A 78 -1.57 8.13 -1.90
CA LEU A 78 -0.41 8.17 -1.00
C LEU A 78 0.68 9.08 -1.56
N ALA A 79 0.93 9.03 -2.88
CA ALA A 79 1.92 9.88 -3.53
C ALA A 79 1.51 11.36 -3.52
N GLU A 80 0.23 11.67 -3.74
CA GLU A 80 -0.30 13.05 -3.71
C GLU A 80 -0.12 13.74 -2.35
N GLU A 81 -0.21 12.96 -1.26
CA GLU A 81 -0.13 13.47 0.12
C GLU A 81 1.27 13.32 0.73
N ASP A 82 2.24 12.72 0.02
CA ASP A 82 3.60 12.54 0.53
C ASP A 82 4.37 13.88 0.51
N ARG A 83 4.34 14.55 1.66
CA ARG A 83 4.99 15.84 1.88
C ARG A 83 6.50 15.70 2.09
N GLU A 84 7.28 15.85 1.01
CA GLU A 84 8.74 15.71 1.08
C GLU A 84 9.43 16.70 2.04
N ASP A 85 8.82 17.86 2.29
CA ASP A 85 9.27 18.90 3.22
C ASP A 85 9.08 18.54 4.70
N ALA A 86 8.25 17.54 5.00
CA ALA A 86 7.95 17.13 6.37
C ALA A 86 8.98 16.13 6.92
N GLY A 87 9.09 16.09 8.26
CA GLY A 87 9.96 15.13 8.95
C GLY A 87 9.53 13.68 8.70
N PRO A 88 10.44 12.68 8.75
CA PRO A 88 10.11 11.29 8.43
C PRO A 88 8.90 10.72 9.20
N ARG A 89 8.82 11.00 10.51
CA ARG A 89 7.68 10.59 11.34
C ARG A 89 6.36 11.23 10.90
N GLU A 90 6.40 12.52 10.57
CA GLU A 90 5.21 13.26 10.12
C GLU A 90 4.72 12.72 8.78
N ARG A 91 5.62 12.41 7.84
CA ARG A 91 5.30 11.74 6.58
C ARG A 91 4.62 10.40 6.81
N ILE A 92 5.17 9.55 7.68
CA ILE A 92 4.52 8.28 8.05
C ILE A 92 3.12 8.52 8.59
N ALA A 93 2.93 9.53 9.44
CA ALA A 93 1.62 9.86 10.00
C ALA A 93 0.63 10.33 8.93
N ILE A 94 1.06 11.13 7.94
CA ILE A 94 0.24 11.57 6.80
C ILE A 94 -0.19 10.35 5.97
N LEU A 95 0.76 9.54 5.53
CA LEU A 95 0.50 8.35 4.71
C LEU A 95 -0.40 7.34 5.43
N ALA A 96 -0.20 7.13 6.72
CA ALA A 96 -1.05 6.27 7.53
C ALA A 96 -2.50 6.79 7.64
N ARG A 97 -2.70 8.11 7.75
CA ARG A 97 -4.05 8.71 7.71
C ARG A 97 -4.72 8.48 6.37
N VAL A 98 -4.00 8.65 5.26
CA VAL A 98 -4.53 8.38 3.90
C VAL A 98 -4.93 6.92 3.77
N TYR A 99 -4.09 5.99 4.24
CA TYR A 99 -4.39 4.55 4.24
C TYR A 99 -5.67 4.21 5.02
N LEU A 100 -5.80 4.73 6.25
CA LEU A 100 -6.97 4.50 7.09
C LEU A 100 -8.24 5.15 6.50
N ALA A 101 -8.12 6.35 5.96
CA ALA A 101 -9.23 7.04 5.29
C ALA A 101 -9.67 6.28 4.03
N TYR A 102 -8.73 5.71 3.26
CA TYR A 102 -9.07 4.86 2.12
C TYR A 102 -9.82 3.60 2.57
N ALA A 103 -9.36 2.92 3.62
CA ALA A 103 -10.03 1.74 4.16
C ALA A 103 -11.47 2.05 4.63
N GLU A 104 -11.69 3.23 5.22
CA GLU A 104 -13.01 3.66 5.68
C GLU A 104 -13.93 4.09 4.52
N THR A 105 -13.43 4.89 3.58
CA THR A 105 -14.23 5.46 2.49
C THR A 105 -14.41 4.53 1.28
N ARG A 106 -13.51 3.56 1.10
CA ARG A 106 -13.53 2.58 0.00
C ARG A 106 -13.63 1.14 0.52
N ARG A 107 -14.45 0.92 1.56
CA ARG A 107 -14.62 -0.36 2.27
C ARG A 107 -14.63 -1.59 1.35
N GLY A 108 -15.55 -1.65 0.39
CA GLY A 108 -15.69 -2.82 -0.48
C GLY A 108 -14.43 -3.09 -1.31
N MET A 109 -13.80 -2.03 -1.82
CA MET A 109 -12.56 -2.14 -2.57
C MET A 109 -11.42 -2.60 -1.66
N TYR A 110 -11.31 -2.04 -0.46
CA TYR A 110 -10.32 -2.44 0.54
C TYR A 110 -10.47 -3.91 0.93
N GLU A 111 -11.70 -4.38 1.20
CA GLU A 111 -11.99 -5.79 1.47
C GLU A 111 -11.59 -6.69 0.28
N LEU A 112 -11.85 -6.26 -0.96
CA LEU A 112 -11.45 -7.01 -2.16
C LEU A 112 -9.92 -7.10 -2.29
N MET A 113 -9.21 -5.98 -2.13
CA MET A 113 -7.73 -5.91 -2.29
C MET A 113 -6.99 -6.87 -1.35
N PHE A 114 -7.54 -7.10 -0.15
CA PHE A 114 -6.93 -7.95 0.88
C PHE A 114 -7.64 -9.31 1.05
N ARG A 115 -8.43 -9.73 0.05
CA ARG A 115 -9.08 -11.05 0.08
C ARG A 115 -8.04 -12.17 -0.08
N HIS A 116 -8.07 -13.15 0.83
CA HIS A 116 -7.04 -14.20 0.93
C HIS A 116 -6.77 -14.94 -0.38
N ASP A 117 -7.82 -15.40 -1.06
CA ASP A 117 -7.71 -16.14 -2.32
C ASP A 117 -7.11 -15.31 -3.46
N LEU A 118 -7.26 -13.99 -3.45
CA LEU A 118 -6.60 -13.10 -4.41
C LEU A 118 -5.10 -13.00 -4.11
N LEU A 119 -4.74 -12.78 -2.85
CA LEU A 119 -3.35 -12.65 -2.39
C LEU A 119 -2.57 -13.95 -2.63
N GLU A 120 -3.18 -15.10 -2.34
CA GLU A 120 -2.56 -16.42 -2.52
C GLU A 120 -2.39 -16.80 -4.00
N SER A 121 -3.27 -16.32 -4.88
CA SER A 121 -3.26 -16.73 -6.30
C SER A 121 -2.07 -16.24 -7.12
N GLY A 122 -1.30 -15.27 -6.62
CA GLY A 122 -0.23 -14.59 -7.37
C GLY A 122 -0.72 -13.68 -8.51
N ARG A 123 -2.02 -13.67 -8.83
CA ARG A 123 -2.60 -12.93 -9.97
C ARG A 123 -2.66 -11.42 -9.76
N LEU A 124 -2.50 -10.95 -8.53
CA LEU A 124 -2.42 -9.52 -8.23
C LEU A 124 -1.08 -8.90 -8.65
N GLY A 125 -0.01 -9.68 -8.78
CA GLY A 125 1.33 -9.11 -8.95
C GLY A 125 1.69 -8.21 -7.77
N LEU A 126 1.59 -8.74 -6.55
CA LEU A 126 1.86 -7.99 -5.33
C LEU A 126 3.27 -7.41 -5.29
N ARG A 127 4.23 -8.13 -5.90
CA ARG A 127 5.59 -7.64 -6.02
C ARG A 127 5.65 -6.32 -6.77
N GLU A 128 4.93 -6.20 -7.88
CA GLU A 128 4.90 -4.99 -8.68
C GLU A 128 4.03 -3.89 -8.05
N THR A 129 2.90 -4.27 -7.47
CA THR A 129 1.87 -3.32 -6.97
C THR A 129 2.10 -2.85 -5.53
N SER A 130 2.79 -3.62 -4.68
CA SER A 130 2.88 -3.37 -3.23
C SER A 130 4.31 -3.12 -2.76
N LEU A 131 5.32 -3.70 -3.41
CA LEU A 131 6.71 -3.58 -2.97
C LEU A 131 7.22 -2.13 -2.97
N PRO A 132 6.92 -1.27 -3.96
CA PRO A 132 7.37 0.13 -3.93
C PRO A 132 6.84 0.89 -2.71
N LEU A 133 5.57 0.70 -2.35
CA LEU A 133 4.97 1.31 -1.16
C LEU A 133 5.64 0.82 0.13
N PHE A 134 5.91 -0.48 0.21
CA PHE A 134 6.56 -1.07 1.39
C PHE A 134 8.02 -0.62 1.54
N ALA A 135 8.75 -0.52 0.43
CA ALA A 135 10.12 0.00 0.40
C ALA A 135 10.15 1.46 0.85
N HIS A 136 9.19 2.28 0.39
CA HIS A 136 9.06 3.67 0.80
C HIS A 136 8.79 3.79 2.31
N LEU A 137 7.83 3.03 2.85
CA LEU A 137 7.56 3.01 4.29
C LEU A 137 8.80 2.57 5.10
N THR A 138 9.51 1.55 4.64
CA THR A 138 10.74 1.06 5.28
C THR A 138 11.80 2.16 5.33
N ALA A 139 11.99 2.90 4.24
CA ALA A 139 12.92 4.02 4.19
C ALA A 139 12.53 5.14 5.16
N LEU A 140 11.24 5.51 5.23
CA LEU A 140 10.76 6.50 6.19
C LEU A 140 10.98 6.05 7.64
N VAL A 141 10.68 4.79 7.96
CA VAL A 141 10.86 4.21 9.29
C VAL A 141 12.33 4.23 9.68
N ALA A 142 13.24 3.84 8.77
CA ALA A 142 14.67 3.90 9.02
C ALA A 142 15.12 5.32 9.43
N ARG A 143 14.73 6.34 8.66
CA ARG A 143 15.04 7.76 8.96
C ARG A 143 14.37 8.28 10.23
N ALA A 144 13.20 7.75 10.60
CA ALA A 144 12.49 8.18 11.79
C ALA A 144 13.11 7.60 13.08
N THR A 145 13.66 6.38 13.01
CA THR A 145 14.24 5.70 14.18
C THR A 145 15.74 5.90 14.33
N ASP A 146 16.41 6.35 13.28
CA ASP A 146 17.84 6.67 13.26
C ASP A 146 18.02 7.96 12.43
N PRO A 147 17.78 9.15 13.03
CA PRO A 147 17.86 10.42 12.31
C PRO A 147 19.28 10.80 11.87
N GLY A 148 20.28 9.93 12.07
CA GLY A 148 21.70 10.26 11.94
C GLY A 148 22.17 11.22 13.04
N PRO A 149 23.47 11.55 13.09
CA PRO A 149 23.93 12.63 13.95
C PRO A 149 23.25 13.93 13.48
N GLY A 150 22.48 14.57 14.37
CA GLY A 150 21.84 15.85 14.09
C GLY A 150 22.83 16.91 13.57
N PRO A 151 22.36 18.00 12.94
CA PRO A 151 23.23 19.01 12.39
C PRO A 151 24.19 19.51 13.47
N ASN A 152 25.48 19.19 13.29
CA ASN A 152 26.54 19.66 14.16
C ASN A 152 26.49 21.20 14.15
N PRO A 153 26.34 21.90 15.30
CA PRO A 153 26.16 23.35 15.31
C PRO A 153 27.39 24.15 14.85
N THR A 154 28.44 23.50 14.34
CA THR A 154 29.61 24.16 13.77
C THR A 154 30.19 23.37 12.59
N GLY A 155 30.01 23.91 11.38
CA GLY A 155 30.84 23.65 10.19
C GLY A 155 30.52 22.36 9.42
N ASP A 156 29.89 22.45 8.26
CA ASP A 156 30.63 22.65 7.01
C ASP A 156 29.65 22.86 5.83
N ALA A 157 29.96 23.85 5.00
CA ALA A 157 29.18 24.31 3.86
C ALA A 157 29.57 23.60 2.55
N ALA A 158 30.10 22.38 2.61
CA ALA A 158 30.71 21.74 1.44
C ALA A 158 30.40 20.24 1.33
N ALA A 159 29.18 19.90 0.91
CA ALA A 159 28.90 18.61 0.25
C ALA A 159 27.59 18.64 -0.54
N ARG A 160 27.58 19.35 -1.68
CA ARG A 160 26.64 19.08 -2.77
C ARG A 160 27.36 18.21 -3.80
N ALA A 161 27.01 16.93 -3.90
CA ALA A 161 27.14 16.13 -5.12
C ALA A 161 26.56 14.71 -4.90
N GLY A 162 25.76 14.24 -5.87
CA GLY A 162 25.57 12.80 -6.11
C GLY A 162 24.24 12.21 -5.68
N VAL A 163 23.21 12.38 -6.51
CA VAL A 163 22.05 11.45 -6.53
C VAL A 163 22.55 10.10 -7.02
N ALA A 164 22.51 9.09 -6.16
CA ALA A 164 22.62 7.69 -6.55
C ALA A 164 21.24 7.05 -6.47
N SER A 165 20.66 6.70 -7.62
CA SER A 165 19.49 5.82 -7.68
C SER A 165 19.88 4.43 -7.21
N PRO A 166 19.17 3.80 -6.26
CA PRO A 166 19.36 2.38 -5.99
C PRO A 166 18.40 1.57 -6.87
N GLY A 167 18.88 1.25 -8.07
CA GLY A 167 18.58 -0.04 -8.68
C GLY A 167 19.46 -1.11 -8.04
N ASP A 168 18.91 -2.31 -7.91
CA ASP A 168 19.59 -3.55 -7.51
C ASP A 168 20.03 -3.68 -6.04
N ALA A 169 19.07 -4.07 -5.20
CA ALA A 169 19.31 -5.00 -4.10
C ALA A 169 18.12 -5.97 -3.98
N ALA A 170 18.32 -7.16 -4.53
CA ALA A 170 17.42 -8.28 -4.43
C ALA A 170 17.18 -8.66 -2.95
N LEU A 171 15.92 -8.86 -2.57
CA LEU A 171 15.59 -9.62 -1.37
C LEU A 171 14.82 -10.87 -1.80
N SER A 172 15.62 -11.93 -1.85
CA SER A 172 15.27 -13.32 -2.01
C SER A 172 14.20 -13.71 -0.98
N ALA A 173 13.13 -14.31 -1.49
CA ALA A 173 12.33 -15.22 -0.70
C ALA A 173 13.16 -16.49 -0.50
N ASP A 174 13.74 -16.67 0.69
CA ASP A 174 14.07 -17.99 1.21
C ASP A 174 13.97 -17.95 2.74
N MET A 175 12.91 -18.55 3.27
CA MET A 175 12.64 -18.67 4.71
C MET A 175 12.76 -20.14 5.08
N ALA A 176 13.99 -20.64 5.20
CA ALA A 176 14.31 -21.85 5.95
C ALA A 176 15.79 -21.84 6.40
N SER A 177 15.97 -21.74 7.73
CA SER A 177 17.16 -22.14 8.50
C SER A 177 18.50 -21.43 8.25
N THR A 178 19.04 -20.74 9.26
CA THR A 178 20.06 -21.24 10.22
C THR A 178 20.60 -20.06 11.04
N GLY A 179 20.95 -20.31 12.30
CA GLY A 179 21.19 -19.30 13.32
C GLY A 179 22.58 -18.63 13.36
N ASP A 180 22.55 -17.54 14.13
CA ASP A 180 23.45 -17.18 15.24
C ASP A 180 24.55 -16.13 15.06
N THR A 181 24.56 -15.24 16.06
CA THR A 181 25.57 -14.27 16.54
C THR A 181 26.01 -13.09 15.66
N ALA A 182 25.54 -11.89 16.02
CA ALA A 182 26.42 -10.78 16.42
C ALA A 182 25.60 -9.67 17.12
N LEU A 183 25.84 -9.47 18.41
CA LEU A 183 25.38 -8.30 19.17
C LEU A 183 26.43 -7.19 19.12
N SER A 184 25.91 -5.95 19.14
CA SER A 184 26.56 -4.67 19.46
C SER A 184 27.14 -3.85 18.31
N SER A 185 26.31 -2.98 17.73
CA SER A 185 26.50 -1.51 17.75
C SER A 185 25.24 -0.84 17.22
N GLY A 186 24.76 0.19 17.92
CA GLY A 186 23.50 0.89 17.68
C GLY A 186 23.50 1.76 16.42
N MET A 187 23.56 1.10 15.26
CA MET A 187 23.03 1.63 14.00
C MET A 187 21.75 0.84 13.72
N ALA A 188 20.69 1.49 13.25
CA ALA A 188 19.51 0.76 12.82
C ALA A 188 19.89 -0.17 11.65
N SER A 189 20.14 -1.45 11.94
CA SER A 189 20.38 -2.43 10.88
C SER A 189 19.21 -2.39 9.90
N PRO A 190 19.43 -2.44 8.58
CA PRO A 190 18.35 -2.41 7.58
C PRO A 190 17.22 -3.41 7.86
N GLY A 191 17.54 -4.57 8.43
CA GLY A 191 16.56 -5.56 8.89
C GLY A 191 15.65 -5.09 10.04
N GLY A 192 16.16 -4.24 10.95
CA GLY A 192 15.38 -3.66 12.04
C GLY A 192 14.32 -2.66 11.55
N ALA A 193 14.66 -1.81 10.58
CA ALA A 193 13.72 -0.88 9.98
C ALA A 193 12.61 -1.62 9.20
N ALA A 194 12.97 -2.65 8.44
CA ALA A 194 12.01 -3.48 7.72
C ALA A 194 11.03 -4.21 8.67
N LEU A 195 11.53 -4.78 9.77
CA LEU A 195 10.68 -5.43 10.78
C LEU A 195 9.73 -4.43 11.46
N ARG A 196 10.21 -3.22 11.79
CA ARG A 196 9.36 -2.15 12.35
C ARG A 196 8.31 -1.68 11.35
N ALA A 197 8.68 -1.50 10.08
CA ALA A 197 7.76 -1.13 9.02
C ALA A 197 6.67 -2.20 8.81
N GLY A 198 7.05 -3.48 8.81
CA GLY A 198 6.12 -4.61 8.77
C GLY A 198 5.16 -4.63 9.96
N ALA A 199 5.68 -4.43 11.18
CA ALA A 199 4.86 -4.39 12.39
C ALA A 199 3.88 -3.19 12.39
N LEU A 200 4.35 -2.01 11.99
CA LEU A 200 3.50 -0.83 11.84
C LEU A 200 2.42 -1.06 10.78
N TRP A 201 2.78 -1.62 9.62
CA TRP A 201 1.82 -1.95 8.57
C TRP A 201 0.74 -2.94 9.06
N ALA A 202 1.14 -3.99 9.77
CA ALA A 202 0.22 -4.96 10.34
C ALA A 202 -0.73 -4.28 11.36
N ASN A 203 -0.22 -3.36 12.18
CA ASN A 203 -1.01 -2.59 13.13
C ASN A 203 -2.01 -1.66 12.41
N LEU A 204 -1.58 -0.94 11.37
CA LEU A 204 -2.47 -0.10 10.55
C LEU A 204 -3.58 -0.92 9.88
N HIS A 205 -3.25 -2.10 9.36
CA HIS A 205 -4.23 -3.01 8.79
C HIS A 205 -5.23 -3.53 9.84
N GLY A 206 -4.72 -3.89 11.03
CA GLY A 206 -5.53 -4.28 12.18
C GLY A 206 -6.47 -3.17 12.65
N ILE A 207 -5.96 -1.93 12.74
CA ILE A 207 -6.77 -0.74 13.03
C ILE A 207 -7.87 -0.63 11.98
N ALA A 208 -7.54 -0.63 10.68
CA ALA A 208 -8.52 -0.51 9.61
C ALA A 208 -9.64 -1.57 9.70
N GLN A 209 -9.30 -2.86 9.84
CA GLN A 209 -10.27 -3.95 9.90
C GLN A 209 -11.14 -3.90 11.16
N LEU A 210 -10.52 -3.77 12.34
CA LEU A 210 -11.26 -3.76 13.61
C LEU A 210 -12.05 -2.47 13.82
N TRP A 211 -11.60 -1.36 13.24
CA TRP A 211 -12.36 -0.11 13.19
C TRP A 211 -13.62 -0.28 12.35
N HIS A 212 -13.44 -0.94 11.21
CA HIS A 212 -14.48 -1.20 10.25
C HIS A 212 -15.59 -2.12 10.82
N TRP A 213 -15.23 -3.13 11.62
CA TRP A 213 -16.19 -3.96 12.36
C TRP A 213 -16.81 -3.29 13.60
N GLY A 214 -16.35 -2.08 13.96
CA GLY A 214 -16.82 -1.34 15.12
C GLY A 214 -16.24 -1.80 16.47
N SER A 215 -15.46 -2.89 16.50
CA SER A 215 -14.87 -3.44 17.73
C SER A 215 -13.96 -2.45 18.44
N LEU A 216 -13.14 -1.70 17.69
CA LEU A 216 -12.26 -0.68 18.28
C LEU A 216 -13.05 0.51 18.83
N ARG A 217 -14.12 0.95 18.13
CA ARG A 217 -15.00 2.03 18.64
C ARG A 217 -15.63 1.64 19.99
N LEU A 218 -16.05 0.38 20.12
CA LEU A 218 -16.61 -0.15 21.37
C LEU A 218 -15.55 -0.24 22.48
N ALA A 219 -14.35 -0.73 22.14
CA ALA A 219 -13.28 -0.95 23.12
C ALA A 219 -12.66 0.35 23.64
N THR A 220 -12.48 1.36 22.77
CA THR A 220 -11.73 2.58 23.12
C THR A 220 -12.61 3.80 23.34
N ARG A 221 -13.88 3.75 22.90
CA ARG A 221 -14.80 4.91 22.83
C ARG A 221 -14.30 6.05 21.92
N ALA A 222 -13.31 5.81 21.07
CA ALA A 222 -12.84 6.80 20.11
C ALA A 222 -13.87 7.00 18.98
N THR A 223 -14.01 8.25 18.53
CA THR A 223 -14.94 8.64 17.46
C THR A 223 -14.31 8.57 16.07
N ASP A 224 -12.98 8.64 16.00
CA ASP A 224 -12.14 8.56 14.80
C ASP A 224 -10.86 7.74 15.11
N PRO A 225 -10.14 7.23 14.09
CA PRO A 225 -8.98 6.37 14.32
C PRO A 225 -7.70 7.13 14.68
N ALA A 226 -7.70 8.46 14.77
CA ALA A 226 -6.48 9.24 14.97
C ALA A 226 -5.77 8.95 16.31
N PRO A 227 -6.47 8.77 17.46
CA PRO A 227 -5.81 8.38 18.71
C PRO A 227 -5.14 7.00 18.64
N LEU A 228 -5.75 6.05 17.92
CA LEU A 228 -5.18 4.72 17.71
C LEU A 228 -3.94 4.79 16.81
N LEU A 229 -3.99 5.60 15.76
CA LEU A 229 -2.84 5.86 14.91
C LEU A 229 -1.70 6.49 15.71
N ALA A 230 -1.98 7.52 16.52
CA ALA A 230 -0.96 8.16 17.36
C ALA A 230 -0.27 7.14 18.30
N ALA A 231 -1.07 6.32 18.99
CA ALA A 231 -0.55 5.26 19.86
C ALA A 231 0.29 4.22 19.10
N ALA A 232 -0.12 3.84 17.88
CA ALA A 232 0.65 2.94 17.03
C ALA A 232 1.99 3.55 16.60
N LEU A 233 2.00 4.83 16.20
CA LEU A 233 3.23 5.53 15.85
C LEU A 233 4.19 5.63 17.04
N ASP A 234 3.67 5.93 18.24
CA ASP A 234 4.47 5.97 19.47
C ASP A 234 5.08 4.59 19.79
N ALA A 235 4.29 3.53 19.67
CA ALA A 235 4.75 2.17 19.94
C ALA A 235 5.87 1.71 18.98
N HIS A 236 5.83 2.12 17.71
CA HIS A 236 6.77 1.65 16.69
C HIS A 236 7.97 2.58 16.45
N LEU A 237 7.79 3.89 16.65
CA LEU A 237 8.77 4.93 16.32
C LEU A 237 9.25 5.71 17.55
N GLY A 238 8.72 5.42 18.75
CA GLY A 238 8.98 6.18 19.97
C GLY A 238 8.03 7.37 20.13
N PRO A 239 7.85 7.90 21.35
CA PRO A 239 7.02 9.08 21.58
C PRO A 239 7.63 10.33 20.93
N VAL A 240 6.79 11.32 20.61
CA VAL A 240 7.28 12.66 20.28
C VAL A 240 7.84 13.26 21.57
N GLU A 241 9.12 13.63 21.59
CA GLU A 241 9.67 14.41 22.70
C GLU A 241 8.92 15.73 22.79
N ALA A 242 8.39 16.05 23.98
CA ALA A 242 7.78 17.35 24.21
C ALA A 242 8.87 18.42 24.00
N ALA A 243 8.62 19.40 23.14
CA ALA A 243 9.48 20.57 23.03
C ALA A 243 9.60 21.22 24.42
N PRO A 244 10.81 21.61 24.85
CA PRO A 244 11.05 22.21 26.16
C PRO A 244 10.31 23.54 26.36
#